data_AF-A0A6H9RUG9-F1
#
_entry.id   AF-A0A6H9RUG9-F1
#
_cell.length_a   1.000
_cell.length_b   1.000
_cell.length_c   1.000
_cell.angle_alpha   90.00
_cell.angle_beta   90.00
_cell.angle_gamma   90.00
#
_symmetry.space_group_name_H-M   'P 1'
#
loop_
_entity.id
_entity.type
_entity.pdbx_description
1 polymer ?
#
loop_
_entity_poly.entity_id
_entity_poly.type
_entity_poly.pdbx_seq_one_letter_code
_entity_poly.pdbx_strand_id
1 'polypeptide(L)'
;FVLGHKGKGSYRTYCRGLEAHSSLAPRSVNAIHVACDFIAALRQSQQQLQEQGAQDADYDVPYSTVHVGQIVGGKALNIVPNLCTLDFEVRNLPDDDLDLFLEQLRERAEVIVREAKKLSSVADIEIETLNVYPGLDTHPSVEAVRFLKNFATPDTG
;
A
#
# COMPACT_ATOMS: atom_id res chain seq x y z
N PHE A 1 -0.61 -9.72 -26.87
CA PHE A 1 -1.48 -8.55 -26.55
C PHE A 1 -1.86 -8.64 -25.08
N VAL A 2 -1.62 -7.58 -24.32
CA VAL A 2 -2.11 -7.48 -22.93
C VAL A 2 -3.50 -6.85 -23.02
N LEU A 3 -4.54 -7.57 -22.60
CA LEU A 3 -5.95 -7.17 -22.76
C LEU A 3 -6.45 -6.24 -21.65
N GLY A 4 -5.64 -5.97 -20.63
CA GLY A 4 -5.96 -5.03 -19.56
C GLY A 4 -4.78 -4.85 -18.60
N HIS A 5 -4.79 -3.78 -17.83
CA HIS A 5 -3.84 -3.60 -16.74
C HIS A 5 -4.56 -3.28 -15.45
N LYS A 6 -4.06 -3.85 -14.33
CA LYS A 6 -4.48 -3.45 -13.00
C LYS A 6 -4.31 -1.96 -12.81
N GLY A 7 -5.18 -1.37 -12.00
CA GLY A 7 -5.00 -0.01 -11.50
C GLY A 7 -3.77 0.04 -10.60
N LYS A 8 -3.37 1.26 -10.25
CA LYS A 8 -2.25 1.49 -9.34
C LYS A 8 -2.55 2.66 -8.44
N GLY A 9 -2.31 2.47 -7.14
CA GLY A 9 -2.11 3.53 -6.16
C GLY A 9 -0.70 3.50 -5.60
N SER A 10 -0.07 4.66 -5.43
CA SER A 10 1.20 4.81 -4.74
C SER A 10 1.06 5.83 -3.63
N TYR A 11 1.57 5.48 -2.45
CA TYR A 11 1.34 6.23 -1.23
C TYR A 11 2.64 6.36 -0.45
N ARG A 12 2.77 7.48 0.27
CA ARG A 12 3.79 7.70 1.27
C ARG A 12 3.15 7.81 2.64
N THR A 13 3.66 7.07 3.60
CA THR A 13 3.20 7.14 4.98
C THR A 13 4.28 7.74 5.87
N TYR A 14 3.89 8.71 6.68
CA TYR A 14 4.72 9.34 7.70
C TYR A 14 4.26 8.85 9.08
N CYS A 15 5.08 8.03 9.72
CA CYS A 15 4.87 7.59 11.09
C CYS A 15 5.67 8.49 12.03
N ARG A 16 4.99 9.14 12.98
CA ARG A 16 5.59 10.10 13.92
C ARG A 16 5.65 9.51 15.32
N GLY A 17 6.72 9.86 16.02
CA GLY A 17 7.00 9.46 17.40
C GLY A 17 7.65 10.59 18.17
N LEU A 18 8.17 10.27 19.35
CA LEU A 18 8.83 11.22 20.24
C LEU A 18 10.32 10.90 20.32
N GLU A 19 11.15 11.89 20.01
CA GLU A 19 12.60 11.74 20.15
C GLU A 19 12.99 11.69 21.63
N ALA A 20 13.87 10.76 21.99
CA ALA A 20 14.40 10.62 23.34
C ALA A 20 15.75 9.90 23.31
N HIS A 21 16.51 9.98 24.41
CA HIS A 21 17.65 9.11 24.61
C HIS A 21 17.18 7.64 24.69
N SER A 22 17.93 6.69 24.12
CA SER A 22 17.52 5.28 24.07
C SER A 22 17.25 4.64 25.44
N SER A 23 17.89 5.12 26.51
CA SER A 23 17.59 4.68 27.89
C SER A 23 16.18 5.05 28.38
N LEU A 24 15.50 5.99 27.71
CA LEU A 24 14.13 6.41 27.97
C LEU A 24 13.14 5.79 26.97
N ALA A 25 13.58 4.86 26.11
CA ALA A 25 12.74 4.26 25.07
C ALA A 25 11.38 3.71 25.56
N PRO A 26 11.27 3.05 26.75
CA PRO A 26 9.97 2.59 27.25
C PRO A 26 8.98 3.71 27.60
N ARG A 27 9.44 4.96 27.67
CA ARG A 27 8.63 6.16 27.95
C ARG A 27 8.47 7.06 26.72
N SER A 28 8.87 6.58 25.55
CA SER A 28 8.79 7.33 24.30
C SER A 28 8.09 6.51 23.21
N VAL A 29 7.61 7.20 22.18
CA VAL A 29 7.04 6.55 21.00
C VAL A 29 8.12 6.43 19.94
N ASN A 30 8.50 5.21 19.60
CA ASN A 30 9.46 4.94 18.53
C ASN A 30 8.73 4.91 17.18
N ALA A 31 9.03 5.87 16.31
CA ALA A 31 8.41 5.98 14.99
C ALA A 31 8.65 4.76 14.08
N ILE A 32 9.76 4.03 14.25
CA ILE A 32 10.01 2.78 13.52
C ILE A 32 9.02 1.71 13.98
N HIS A 33 8.71 1.62 15.27
CA HIS A 33 7.74 0.64 15.77
C HIS A 33 6.34 0.93 15.25
N VAL A 34 5.93 2.21 15.25
CA VAL A 34 4.65 2.66 14.64
C VAL A 34 4.58 2.27 13.16
N ALA A 35 5.68 2.44 12.42
CA ALA A 35 5.75 2.01 11.02
C ALA A 35 5.65 0.48 10.87
N CYS A 36 6.28 -0.30 11.75
CA CYS A 36 6.15 -1.76 11.75
C CYS A 36 4.71 -2.20 12.00
N ASP A 37 4.00 -1.56 12.92
CA ASP A 37 2.59 -1.85 13.20
C ASP A 37 1.71 -1.53 11.98
N PHE A 38 1.99 -0.42 11.29
CA PHE A 38 1.30 -0.07 10.05
C PHE A 38 1.60 -1.06 8.90
N ILE A 39 2.85 -1.52 8.77
CA ILE A 39 3.21 -2.58 7.82
C ILE A 39 2.48 -3.88 8.15
N ALA A 40 2.30 -4.22 9.42
CA ALA A 40 1.50 -5.37 9.81
C ALA A 40 0.04 -5.22 9.38
N ALA A 41 -0.55 -4.02 9.52
CA ALA A 41 -1.88 -3.71 9.02
C ALA A 41 -1.97 -3.86 7.48
N LEU A 42 -0.99 -3.35 6.72
CA LEU A 42 -0.92 -3.54 5.26
C LEU A 42 -0.86 -5.02 4.86
N ARG A 43 -0.08 -5.83 5.59
CA ARG A 43 0.02 -7.27 5.35
C ARG A 43 -1.29 -8.01 5.64
N GLN A 44 -2.04 -7.57 6.66
CA GLN A 44 -3.39 -8.10 6.91
C GLN A 44 -4.34 -7.73 5.78
N SER A 45 -4.30 -6.49 5.28
CA SER A 45 -5.12 -6.09 4.13
C SER A 45 -4.78 -6.89 2.87
N GLN A 46 -3.51 -7.23 2.63
CA GLN A 46 -3.14 -8.15 1.55
C GLN A 46 -3.78 -9.53 1.71
N GLN A 47 -3.79 -10.10 2.92
CA GLN A 47 -4.45 -11.39 3.16
C GLN A 47 -5.95 -11.30 2.89
N GLN A 48 -6.59 -10.20 3.31
CA GLN A 48 -8.02 -9.96 3.03
C GLN A 48 -8.30 -9.85 1.53
N LEU A 49 -7.48 -9.14 0.76
CA LEU A 49 -7.63 -9.05 -0.69
C LEU A 49 -7.48 -10.43 -1.36
N GLN A 50 -6.56 -11.25 -0.87
CA GLN A 50 -6.37 -12.61 -1.39
C GLN A 50 -7.58 -13.52 -1.10
N GLU A 51 -8.17 -13.43 0.08
CA GLU A 51 -9.25 -14.31 0.53
C GLU A 51 -10.65 -13.84 0.11
N GLN A 52 -10.86 -12.52 0.04
CA GLN A 52 -12.19 -11.90 -0.02
C GLN A 52 -12.31 -10.79 -1.07
N GLY A 53 -11.19 -10.32 -1.65
CA GLY A 53 -11.20 -9.32 -2.70
C GLY A 53 -11.64 -9.90 -4.05
N ALA A 54 -11.76 -9.01 -5.05
CA ALA A 54 -12.04 -9.42 -6.42
C ALA A 54 -11.04 -10.49 -6.90
N GLN A 55 -11.54 -11.41 -7.73
CA GLN A 55 -10.74 -12.48 -8.31
C GLN A 55 -10.87 -12.45 -9.84
N ASP A 56 -9.74 -12.46 -10.53
CA ASP A 56 -9.66 -12.49 -11.98
C ASP A 56 -8.51 -13.41 -12.43
N ALA A 57 -8.87 -14.58 -12.96
CA ALA A 57 -7.94 -15.62 -13.36
C ALA A 57 -7.14 -15.27 -14.64
N ASP A 58 -7.49 -14.19 -15.34
CA ASP A 58 -6.75 -13.73 -16.52
C ASP A 58 -5.43 -13.02 -16.15
N TYR A 59 -5.21 -12.71 -14.86
CA TYR A 59 -3.96 -12.16 -14.32
C TYR A 59 -3.10 -13.22 -13.62
N ASP A 60 -1.76 -13.14 -13.76
CA ASP A 60 -0.80 -14.05 -13.09
C ASP A 60 -0.97 -14.11 -11.56
N VAL A 61 -1.31 -12.97 -10.95
CA VAL A 61 -1.79 -12.90 -9.57
C VAL A 61 -3.27 -12.55 -9.65
N PRO A 62 -4.20 -13.44 -9.27
CA PRO A 62 -5.61 -13.28 -9.62
C PRO A 62 -6.37 -12.30 -8.72
N TYR A 63 -5.68 -11.54 -7.86
CA TYR A 63 -6.30 -10.59 -6.91
C TYR A 63 -5.45 -9.34 -6.76
N SER A 64 -5.99 -8.30 -6.12
CA SER A 64 -5.27 -7.05 -5.85
C SER A 64 -4.09 -7.23 -4.89
N THR A 65 -2.97 -6.56 -5.16
CA THR A 65 -1.75 -6.71 -4.35
C THR A 65 -1.33 -5.43 -3.67
N VAL A 66 -0.70 -5.57 -2.51
CA VAL A 66 -0.13 -4.49 -1.69
C VAL A 66 1.36 -4.77 -1.50
N HIS A 67 2.19 -3.77 -1.75
CA HIS A 67 3.64 -3.90 -1.70
C HIS A 67 4.27 -2.69 -1.00
N VAL A 68 4.97 -2.91 0.11
CA VAL A 68 5.83 -1.90 0.73
C VAL A 68 7.20 -1.98 0.06
N GLY A 69 7.59 -0.92 -0.65
CA GLY A 69 8.82 -0.91 -1.45
C GLY A 69 9.99 -0.20 -0.77
N GLN A 70 9.71 0.76 0.11
CA GLN A 70 10.73 1.55 0.79
C GLN A 70 10.34 1.83 2.24
N ILE A 71 11.33 1.82 3.14
CA ILE A 71 11.20 2.29 4.52
C ILE A 71 12.49 3.01 4.94
N VAL A 72 12.36 4.15 5.61
CA VAL A 72 13.48 4.97 6.10
C VAL A 72 13.12 5.49 7.48
N GLY A 73 13.92 5.18 8.50
CA GLY A 73 13.69 5.67 9.86
C GLY A 73 14.94 5.60 10.73
N GLY A 74 15.00 6.49 11.72
CA GLY A 74 16.13 6.61 12.64
C GLY A 74 17.31 7.42 12.09
N LYS A 75 18.10 7.98 13.01
CA LYS A 75 19.30 8.79 12.69
C LYS A 75 20.55 8.31 13.42
N ALA A 76 20.39 7.77 14.63
CA ALA A 76 21.47 7.22 15.44
C ALA A 76 20.93 6.14 16.38
N LEU A 77 21.75 5.15 16.73
CA LEU A 77 21.36 4.01 17.56
C LEU A 77 20.92 4.41 18.98
N ASN A 78 21.47 5.48 19.53
CA ASN A 78 21.19 5.97 20.88
C ASN A 78 20.06 7.00 20.96
N ILE A 79 19.34 7.22 19.86
CA ILE A 79 18.20 8.15 19.77
C ILE A 79 16.95 7.36 19.37
N VAL A 80 15.88 7.49 20.15
CA VAL A 80 14.56 7.00 19.77
C VAL A 80 14.07 7.77 18.54
N PRO A 81 13.80 7.13 17.40
CA PRO A 81 13.36 7.81 16.19
C PRO A 81 12.01 8.53 16.37
N ASN A 82 11.95 9.79 15.96
CA ASN A 82 10.70 10.57 15.91
C ASN A 82 9.98 10.53 14.56
N LEU A 83 10.64 10.03 13.51
CA LEU A 83 10.08 9.91 12.18
C LEU A 83 10.54 8.61 11.52
N CYS A 84 9.59 7.92 10.91
CA CYS A 84 9.82 6.85 9.96
C CYS A 84 8.89 7.06 8.77
N THR A 85 9.42 6.99 7.55
CA THR A 85 8.66 7.11 6.31
C THR A 85 8.68 5.79 5.57
N LEU A 86 7.55 5.38 5.01
CA LEU A 86 7.50 4.21 4.12
C LEU A 86 6.65 4.52 2.89
N ASP A 87 7.07 3.96 1.75
CA ASP A 87 6.33 4.06 0.49
C ASP A 87 5.76 2.69 0.14
N PHE A 88 4.48 2.67 -0.20
CA PHE A 88 3.78 1.45 -0.61
C PHE A 88 2.95 1.66 -1.87
N GLU A 89 2.79 0.58 -2.62
CA GLU A 89 2.04 0.51 -3.86
C GLU A 89 0.90 -0.51 -3.71
N VAL A 90 -0.24 -0.21 -4.31
CA VAL A 90 -1.35 -1.14 -4.47
C VAL A 90 -1.58 -1.33 -5.96
N ARG A 91 -1.66 -2.58 -6.42
CA ARG A 91 -2.16 -2.94 -7.76
C ARG A 91 -3.55 -3.50 -7.61
N ASN A 92 -4.57 -2.76 -8.02
CA ASN A 92 -5.95 -3.17 -7.84
C ASN A 92 -6.56 -3.74 -9.12
N LEU A 93 -7.36 -4.79 -8.97
CA LEU A 93 -8.31 -5.19 -10.01
C LEU A 93 -9.37 -4.08 -10.19
N PRO A 94 -9.96 -3.95 -11.39
CA PRO A 94 -10.99 -2.93 -11.66
C PRO A 94 -12.19 -3.00 -10.71
N ASP A 95 -12.55 -4.20 -10.27
CA ASP A 95 -13.70 -4.46 -9.39
C ASP A 95 -13.43 -4.18 -7.90
N ASP A 96 -12.16 -3.98 -7.51
CA ASP A 96 -11.82 -3.56 -6.16
C ASP A 96 -11.81 -2.03 -6.05
N ASP A 97 -12.49 -1.51 -5.02
CA ASP A 97 -12.52 -0.09 -4.70
C ASP A 97 -11.26 0.32 -3.90
N LEU A 98 -10.38 1.07 -4.57
CA LEU A 98 -9.13 1.55 -3.99
C LEU A 98 -9.34 2.63 -2.93
N ASP A 99 -10.39 3.44 -3.04
CA ASP A 99 -10.70 4.48 -2.07
C ASP A 99 -11.21 3.84 -0.77
N LEU A 100 -12.09 2.84 -0.87
CA LEU A 100 -12.54 2.05 0.28
C LEU A 100 -11.37 1.33 0.98
N PHE A 101 -10.44 0.76 0.21
CA PHE A 101 -9.22 0.16 0.76
C PHE A 101 -8.39 1.17 1.55
N LEU A 102 -8.22 2.40 1.03
CA LEU A 102 -7.51 3.47 1.75
C LEU A 102 -8.24 3.92 3.01
N GLU A 103 -9.57 4.02 2.98
CA GLU A 103 -10.37 4.34 4.16
C GLU A 103 -10.15 3.32 5.27
N GLN A 104 -10.23 2.02 4.96
CA GLN A 104 -9.96 0.94 5.91
C GLN A 104 -8.53 0.98 6.46
N LEU A 105 -7.54 1.37 5.64
CA LEU A 105 -6.18 1.57 6.13
C LEU A 105 -6.05 2.76 7.06
N ARG A 106 -6.77 3.86 6.80
CA ARG A 106 -6.81 5.03 7.69
C ARG A 106 -7.42 4.66 9.04
N GLU A 107 -8.49 3.88 9.07
CA GLU A 107 -9.09 3.38 10.31
C GLU A 107 -8.10 2.52 11.12
N ARG A 108 -7.37 1.61 10.46
CA ARG A 108 -6.33 0.81 11.11
C ARG A 108 -5.19 1.68 11.64
N ALA A 109 -4.79 2.70 10.89
CA ALA A 109 -3.80 3.68 11.33
C ALA A 109 -4.26 4.44 12.59
N GLU A 110 -5.53 4.85 12.65
CA GLU A 110 -6.09 5.52 13.83
C GLU A 110 -6.04 4.64 15.10
N VAL A 111 -6.26 3.33 14.96
CA VAL A 111 -6.14 2.38 16.08
C VAL A 111 -4.70 2.32 16.59
N ILE A 112 -3.72 2.23 15.69
CA ILE A 112 -2.29 2.23 16.04
C ILE A 112 -1.91 3.55 16.73
N VAL A 113 -2.34 4.68 16.16
CA VAL A 113 -2.09 6.02 16.71
C VAL A 113 -2.70 6.17 18.09
N ARG A 114 -3.92 5.66 18.32
CA ARG A 114 -4.58 5.71 19.62
C ARG A 114 -3.78 4.97 20.69
N GLU A 115 -3.20 3.82 20.36
CA GLU A 115 -2.33 3.08 21.29
C GLU A 115 -1.04 3.86 21.57
N ALA A 116 -0.36 4.33 20.53
CA ALA A 116 0.88 5.11 20.66
C ALA A 116 0.67 6.42 21.45
N LYS A 117 -0.50 7.05 21.32
CA LYS A 117 -0.88 8.27 22.05
C LYS A 117 -0.99 8.07 23.57
N LYS A 118 -1.05 6.83 24.07
CA LYS A 118 -0.93 6.56 25.51
C LYS A 118 0.43 6.96 26.09
N LEU A 119 1.49 6.94 25.26
CA LEU A 119 2.83 7.37 25.64
C LEU A 119 3.13 8.82 25.24
N SER A 120 2.66 9.27 24.07
CA SER A 120 2.89 10.65 23.63
C SER A 120 1.83 11.15 22.65
N SER A 121 1.30 12.35 22.89
CA SER A 121 0.29 12.98 22.04
C SER A 121 0.77 13.31 20.63
N VAL A 122 2.10 13.36 20.39
CA VAL A 122 2.69 13.64 19.07
C VAL A 122 2.70 12.43 18.14
N ALA A 123 2.36 11.24 18.65
CA ALA A 123 2.28 10.04 17.83
C ALA A 123 1.22 10.20 16.74
N ASP A 124 1.57 9.85 15.51
CA ASP A 124 0.70 10.05 14.36
C ASP A 124 1.07 9.15 13.19
N ILE A 125 0.10 8.92 12.29
CA ILE A 125 0.29 8.25 11.02
C ILE A 125 -0.45 9.07 9.96
N GLU A 126 0.30 9.64 9.03
CA GLU A 126 -0.24 10.41 7.90
C GLU A 126 0.00 9.63 6.60
N ILE A 127 -1.02 9.49 5.75
CA ILE A 127 -0.93 8.79 4.47
C ILE A 127 -1.15 9.81 3.34
N GLU A 128 -0.08 10.11 2.60
CA GLU A 128 -0.08 10.95 1.41
C GLU A 128 -0.27 10.10 0.15
N THR A 129 -1.12 10.58 -0.76
CA THR A 129 -1.28 9.96 -2.08
C THR A 129 -0.28 10.58 -3.06
N LEU A 130 0.60 9.75 -3.62
CA LEU A 130 1.61 10.20 -4.59
C LEU A 130 1.10 10.13 -6.03
N ASN A 131 0.45 9.01 -6.39
CA ASN A 131 -0.07 8.77 -7.73
C ASN A 131 -1.19 7.72 -7.70
N VAL A 132 -2.28 7.93 -8.43
CA VAL A 132 -3.38 6.97 -8.58
C VAL A 132 -3.86 6.96 -10.03
N TYR A 133 -4.06 5.78 -10.59
CA TYR A 133 -4.77 5.60 -11.86
C TYR A 133 -5.61 4.31 -11.86
N PRO A 134 -6.80 4.33 -12.51
CA PRO A 134 -7.70 3.19 -12.53
C PRO A 134 -7.15 2.04 -13.37
N GLY A 135 -7.65 0.82 -13.11
CA GLY A 135 -7.43 -0.32 -13.98
C GLY A 135 -8.19 -0.17 -15.30
N LEU A 136 -7.63 -0.72 -16.37
CA LEU A 136 -8.28 -0.75 -17.68
C LEU A 136 -8.63 -2.21 -17.99
N ASP A 137 -9.92 -2.53 -18.04
CA ASP A 137 -10.40 -3.78 -18.61
C ASP A 137 -10.79 -3.53 -20.08
N THR A 138 -9.97 -4.03 -21.02
CA THR A 138 -10.35 -3.99 -22.44
C THR A 138 -10.88 -5.36 -22.81
N HIS A 139 -12.17 -5.59 -22.51
CA HIS A 139 -12.84 -6.83 -22.86
C HIS A 139 -12.60 -7.16 -24.35
N PRO A 140 -12.25 -8.40 -24.73
CA PRO A 140 -11.88 -8.78 -26.10
C PRO A 140 -12.99 -8.60 -27.16
N SER A 141 -14.19 -8.16 -26.75
CA SER A 141 -15.28 -7.76 -27.63
C SER A 141 -15.21 -6.31 -28.12
N VAL A 142 -14.32 -5.47 -27.55
CA VAL A 142 -14.10 -4.11 -28.05
C VAL A 142 -13.50 -4.20 -29.45
N GLU A 143 -14.19 -3.61 -30.43
CA GLU A 143 -13.89 -3.70 -31.86
C GLU A 143 -12.42 -3.33 -32.18
N ALA A 144 -11.81 -2.46 -31.38
CA ALA A 144 -10.41 -2.08 -31.44
C ALA A 144 -9.42 -3.25 -31.18
N VAL A 145 -9.76 -4.21 -30.31
CA VAL A 145 -8.91 -5.38 -30.03
C VAL A 145 -8.96 -6.38 -31.20
N ARG A 146 -10.11 -6.53 -31.85
CA ARG A 146 -10.22 -7.33 -33.09
C ARG A 146 -9.46 -6.68 -34.24
N PHE A 147 -9.53 -5.36 -34.35
CA PHE A 147 -8.80 -4.61 -35.36
C PHE A 147 -7.28 -4.78 -35.21
N LEU A 148 -6.75 -4.72 -33.99
CA LEU A 148 -5.32 -4.94 -33.72
C LEU A 148 -4.88 -6.41 -33.90
N LYS A 149 -5.75 -7.40 -33.61
CA LYS A 149 -5.48 -8.82 -33.90
C LYS A 149 -5.26 -9.09 -35.39
N ASN A 150 -5.90 -8.34 -36.28
CA ASN A 150 -5.73 -8.50 -37.73
C ASN A 150 -4.38 -7.97 -38.25
N PHE A 151 -3.65 -7.17 -37.46
CA PHE A 151 -2.33 -6.63 -37.82
C PHE A 151 -1.15 -7.31 -37.12
N ALA A 152 -1.39 -8.16 -36.10
CA ALA A 152 -0.37 -9.09 -35.64
C ALA A 152 -0.36 -10.29 -36.58
N THR A 153 0.52 -10.23 -37.58
CA THR A 153 0.88 -11.38 -38.39
C THR A 153 1.33 -12.55 -37.49
N PRO A 154 0.98 -13.80 -37.82
CA PRO A 154 1.76 -14.93 -37.34
C PRO A 154 3.14 -14.80 -37.98
N ASP A 155 4.17 -14.47 -37.20
CA ASP A 155 5.53 -14.49 -37.72
C ASP A 155 5.86 -15.90 -38.19
N THR A 156 6.02 -15.99 -39.49
CA THR A 156 6.87 -16.92 -40.23
C THR A 156 8.24 -17.05 -39.59
N GLY A 157 8.62 -18.27 -39.20
CA GLY A 157 9.98 -18.63 -38.76
C GLY A 157 10.01 -19.81 -37.82
#